data_AF-A0A2W1TS06-F1
#
_entry.id   AF-A0A2W1TS06-F1
#
_cell.length_a   1.000
_cell.length_b   1.000
_cell.length_c   1.000
_cell.angle_alpha   90.00
_cell.angle_beta   90.00
_cell.angle_gamma   90.00
#
_symmetry.space_group_name_H-M   'P 1'
#
loop_
_entity.id
_entity.type
_entity.pdbx_description
1 polymer ?
#
loop_
_entity_poly.entity_id
_entity_poly.type
_entity_poly.pdbx_seq_one_letter_code
_entity_poly.pdbx_strand_id
1 'polypeptide(L)'
;MTAPVYDPPRGRNSYLAYVIACAVGIVVVAARYALDLAASVRSGLVSVPVRTAPTAEVPQPPGGATVRADQLVLQVRTDDVPGGAIGLIRTGDALEVVLVAALIGLVAAVAWTITRGALFDRSATVVLGVLAGMVVVAGFVPSFVRRMGWNWVVSGLGWDGRLPEPVVDPPYVAVYLGLLLVICFRFALTAAQRMVRDQSGLV
;
A
#
# COMPACT_ATOMS: atom_id res chain seq x y z
N MET A 1 -24.00 -14.12 -42.29
CA MET A 1 -24.11 -13.02 -41.32
C MET A 1 -22.76 -12.84 -40.66
N THR A 2 -22.01 -11.80 -41.02
CA THR A 2 -20.71 -11.49 -40.40
C THR A 2 -20.97 -10.76 -39.10
N ALA A 3 -20.53 -11.32 -37.97
CA ALA A 3 -20.62 -10.65 -36.68
C ALA A 3 -19.94 -9.27 -36.76
N PRO A 4 -20.56 -8.19 -36.27
CA PRO A 4 -19.91 -6.90 -36.24
C PRO A 4 -18.67 -6.98 -35.35
N VAL A 5 -17.50 -6.86 -35.96
CA VAL A 5 -16.23 -6.69 -35.24
C VAL A 5 -16.31 -5.32 -34.59
N TYR A 6 -16.56 -5.30 -33.28
CA TYR A 6 -16.54 -4.08 -32.48
C TYR A 6 -15.08 -3.60 -32.42
N ASP A 7 -14.72 -2.66 -33.27
CA ASP A 7 -13.47 -1.92 -33.13
C ASP A 7 -13.64 -1.00 -31.91
N PRO A 8 -12.92 -1.25 -30.78
CA PRO A 8 -13.01 -0.34 -29.66
C PRO A 8 -12.52 1.05 -30.12
N PRO A 9 -13.15 2.15 -29.69
CA PRO A 9 -12.74 3.48 -30.09
C PRO A 9 -11.29 3.73 -29.67
N ARG A 10 -10.36 3.58 -30.62
CA ARG A 10 -8.93 3.82 -30.43
C ARG A 10 -8.67 5.31 -30.46
N GLY A 11 -9.02 6.00 -29.37
CA GLY A 11 -8.51 7.35 -29.13
C GLY A 11 -6.99 7.26 -28.98
N ARG A 12 -6.23 7.74 -29.97
CA ARG A 12 -4.75 7.67 -30.04
C ARG A 12 -4.03 8.20 -28.79
N ASN A 13 -4.74 8.96 -27.96
CA ASN A 13 -4.21 9.63 -26.76
C ASN A 13 -4.90 9.19 -25.45
N SER A 14 -5.83 8.23 -25.45
CA SER A 14 -6.61 7.86 -24.24
C SER A 14 -5.75 7.27 -23.12
N TYR A 15 -4.60 6.68 -23.46
CA TYR A 15 -3.64 6.13 -22.49
C TYR A 15 -2.81 7.21 -21.77
N LEU A 16 -2.66 8.40 -22.36
CA LEU A 16 -1.81 9.47 -21.80
C LEU A 16 -2.38 9.96 -20.47
N ALA A 17 -3.71 10.07 -20.35
CA ALA A 17 -4.36 10.45 -19.10
C ALA A 17 -4.02 9.49 -17.96
N TYR A 18 -3.99 8.18 -18.22
CA TYR A 18 -3.62 7.17 -17.23
C TYR A 18 -2.14 7.25 -16.85
N VAL A 19 -1.24 7.40 -17.83
CA VAL A 19 0.20 7.54 -17.58
C VAL A 19 0.49 8.80 -16.75
N ILE A 20 -0.14 9.93 -17.09
CA ILE A 20 -0.03 11.18 -16.36
C ILE A 20 -0.56 11.01 -14.93
N ALA A 21 -1.73 10.39 -14.74
CA ALA A 21 -2.29 10.14 -13.42
C ALA A 21 -1.37 9.27 -12.54
N CYS A 22 -0.75 8.23 -13.10
CA CYS A 22 0.21 7.40 -12.39
C CYS A 22 1.50 8.18 -12.05
N ALA A 23 2.03 8.97 -12.98
CA ALA A 23 3.20 9.82 -12.74
C ALA A 23 2.94 10.86 -11.63
N VAL A 24 1.78 11.52 -11.67
CA VAL A 24 1.33 12.44 -10.61
C VAL A 24 1.22 11.70 -9.29
N GLY A 25 0.64 10.50 -9.26
CA GLY A 25 0.56 9.66 -8.06
C GLY A 25 1.93 9.38 -7.43
N ILE A 26 2.92 8.98 -8.23
CA ILE A 26 4.30 8.74 -7.76
C ILE A 26 4.91 10.02 -7.19
N VAL A 27 4.77 11.15 -7.90
CA VAL A 27 5.30 12.45 -7.45
C VAL A 27 4.65 12.87 -6.13
N VAL A 28 3.34 12.69 -5.98
CA VAL A 28 2.61 13.03 -4.74
C VAL A 28 3.11 12.19 -3.57
N VAL A 29 3.27 10.88 -3.75
CA VAL A 29 3.77 9.99 -2.68
C VAL A 29 5.20 10.37 -2.28
N ALA A 30 6.08 10.62 -3.26
CA ALA A 30 7.45 11.03 -3.00
C ALA A 30 7.53 12.40 -2.31
N ALA A 31 6.71 13.37 -2.74
CA ALA A 31 6.65 14.70 -2.15
C ALA A 31 6.14 14.66 -0.70
N ARG A 32 5.10 13.85 -0.42
CA ARG A 32 4.59 13.65 0.94
C ARG A 32 5.67 13.08 1.85
N TYR A 33 6.34 12.02 1.43
CA TYR A 33 7.46 11.46 2.18
C TYR A 33 8.57 12.47 2.45
N ALA A 34 8.96 13.26 1.45
CA ALA A 34 9.99 14.29 1.61
C ALA A 34 9.57 15.38 2.62
N LEU A 35 8.29 15.78 2.61
CA LEU A 35 7.75 16.74 3.58
C LEU A 35 7.74 16.17 4.99
N ASP A 36 7.27 14.94 5.17
CA ASP A 36 7.20 14.27 6.47
C ASP A 36 8.61 14.00 7.03
N LEU A 37 9.54 13.59 6.17
CA LEU A 37 10.95 13.43 6.53
C LEU A 37 11.57 14.77 6.94
N ALA A 38 11.36 15.84 6.16
CA ALA A 38 11.88 17.15 6.48
C ALA A 38 11.28 17.73 7.78
N ALA A 39 10.00 17.48 8.04
CA ALA A 39 9.35 17.88 9.28
C ALA A 39 9.93 17.13 10.48
N SER A 40 10.11 15.81 10.36
CA SER A 40 10.67 14.97 11.42
C SER A 40 12.15 15.27 11.70
N VAL A 41 12.95 15.58 10.67
CA VAL A 41 14.35 16.03 10.85
C VAL A 41 14.40 17.39 11.53
N ARG A 42 13.51 18.33 11.15
CA ARG A 42 13.45 19.66 11.78
C ARG A 42 12.99 19.61 13.23
N SER A 43 12.03 18.76 13.55
CA SER A 43 11.54 18.62 14.93
C SER A 43 12.49 17.82 15.82
N GLY A 44 13.38 17.00 15.24
CA GLY A 44 14.23 16.09 16.01
C GLY A 44 13.43 15.04 16.77
N LEU A 45 12.21 14.73 16.30
CA LEU A 45 11.27 13.83 16.94
C LEU A 45 10.92 12.64 16.05
N VAL A 46 10.76 11.48 16.69
CA VAL A 46 10.27 10.24 16.10
C VAL A 46 8.98 9.83 16.78
N SER A 47 7.96 9.56 15.97
CA SER A 47 6.66 9.07 16.43
C SER A 47 6.68 7.54 16.52
N VAL A 48 6.34 7.00 17.70
CA VAL A 48 6.26 5.56 17.96
C VAL A 48 4.85 5.25 18.48
N PRO A 49 4.01 4.53 17.72
CA PRO A 49 2.67 4.17 18.15
C PRO A 49 2.72 3.01 19.13
N VAL A 50 2.01 3.14 20.25
CA VAL A 50 2.05 2.18 21.35
C VAL A 50 0.67 1.99 21.97
N ARG A 51 0.34 0.75 22.33
CA ARG A 51 -0.88 0.39 23.05
C ARG A 51 -0.62 0.43 24.53
N THR A 52 -1.49 1.12 25.25
CA THR A 52 -1.46 1.16 26.71
C THR A 52 -2.59 0.33 27.29
N ALA A 53 -2.52 0.08 28.59
CA ALA A 53 -3.68 -0.41 29.32
C ALA A 53 -4.85 0.54 29.04
N PRO A 54 -6.02 0.00 28.71
CA PRO A 54 -7.15 0.83 28.32
C PRO A 54 -7.65 1.70 29.46
N THR A 55 -7.99 2.95 29.15
CA THR A 55 -8.66 3.82 30.12
C THR A 55 -10.10 3.37 30.39
N ALA A 56 -10.65 3.82 31.52
CA ALA A 56 -12.08 3.71 31.75
C ALA A 56 -12.88 4.37 30.63
N GLU A 57 -14.05 3.83 30.31
CA GLU A 57 -14.96 4.39 29.32
C GLU A 57 -15.54 5.71 29.86
N VAL A 58 -15.33 6.80 29.13
CA VAL A 58 -15.86 8.12 29.49
C VAL A 58 -16.96 8.50 28.50
N PRO A 59 -18.21 8.70 28.95
CA PRO A 59 -19.27 9.18 28.08
C PRO A 59 -19.01 10.63 27.65
N GLN A 60 -19.03 10.90 26.34
CA GLN A 60 -18.85 12.23 25.77
C GLN A 60 -20.21 12.91 25.51
N PRO A 61 -20.50 14.05 26.16
CA PRO A 61 -21.65 14.89 25.82
C PRO A 61 -21.49 15.51 24.42
N PRO A 62 -22.58 15.81 23.69
CA PRO A 62 -23.99 15.62 24.05
C PRO A 62 -24.57 14.26 23.61
N GLY A 63 -23.79 13.42 22.92
CA GLY A 63 -24.28 12.19 22.27
C GLY A 63 -24.19 10.91 23.10
N GLY A 64 -23.57 10.94 24.29
CA GLY A 64 -23.45 9.77 25.18
C GLY A 64 -22.53 8.67 24.66
N ALA A 65 -21.83 8.89 23.53
CA ALA A 65 -20.85 7.94 23.02
C ALA A 65 -19.72 7.79 24.04
N THR A 66 -19.40 6.55 24.40
CA THR A 66 -18.27 6.27 25.27
C THR A 66 -16.98 6.33 24.46
N VAL A 67 -16.00 7.08 24.96
CA VAL A 67 -14.65 7.12 24.39
C VAL A 67 -13.70 6.47 25.38
N ARG A 68 -12.77 5.70 24.82
CA ARG A 68 -11.72 5.00 25.54
C ARG A 68 -10.41 5.22 24.80
N ALA A 69 -9.34 5.49 25.55
CA ALA A 69 -8.00 5.56 25.02
C ALA A 69 -7.28 4.23 25.29
N ASP A 70 -6.85 3.57 24.22
CA ASP A 70 -6.07 2.33 24.25
C ASP A 70 -4.81 2.41 23.36
N GLN A 71 -4.68 3.47 22.56
CA GLN A 71 -3.54 3.75 21.69
C GLN A 71 -3.03 5.17 21.91
N LEU A 72 -1.71 5.31 21.99
CA LEU A 72 -1.00 6.57 22.13
C LEU A 72 0.18 6.61 21.16
N VAL A 73 0.51 7.81 20.67
CA VAL A 73 1.72 8.02 19.87
C VAL A 73 2.75 8.71 20.75
N LEU A 74 3.85 8.02 21.04
CA LEU A 74 4.99 8.61 21.74
C LEU A 74 5.81 9.44 20.76
N GLN A 75 6.18 10.65 21.18
CA GLN A 75 7.17 11.46 20.47
C GLN A 75 8.47 11.41 21.26
N VAL A 76 9.49 10.78 20.68
CA VAL A 76 10.79 10.59 21.31
C VAL A 76 11.82 11.41 20.55
N ARG A 77 12.71 12.09 21.28
CA ARG A 77 13.82 12.82 20.66
C ARG A 77 14.78 11.85 19.98
N THR A 78 15.24 12.19 18.78
CA THR A 78 16.19 11.36 18.03
C THR A 78 17.51 11.13 18.76
N ASP A 79 17.90 12.07 19.64
CA ASP A 79 19.15 12.00 20.41
C ASP A 79 19.11 10.93 21.51
N ASP A 80 17.91 10.60 21.99
CA ASP A 80 17.68 9.68 23.11
C ASP A 80 17.41 8.23 22.63
N VAL A 81 17.46 7.99 21.31
CA VAL A 81 17.07 6.72 20.68
C VAL A 81 18.28 6.07 20.00
N PRO A 82 18.43 4.74 20.07
CA PRO A 82 19.46 4.03 19.31
C PRO A 82 19.37 4.34 17.80
N GLY A 83 20.48 4.79 17.20
CA GLY A 83 20.50 5.15 15.78
C GLY A 83 20.07 4.00 14.84
N GLY A 84 20.32 2.75 15.22
CA GLY A 84 19.83 1.58 14.47
C GLY A 84 18.30 1.47 14.44
N ALA A 85 17.61 1.86 15.51
CA ALA A 85 16.15 1.87 15.55
C ALA A 85 15.57 2.94 14.61
N ILE A 86 16.19 4.12 14.59
CA ILE A 86 15.85 5.19 13.63
C ILE A 86 16.07 4.70 12.20
N GLY A 87 17.21 4.06 11.93
CA GLY A 87 17.54 3.48 10.63
C GLY A 87 16.46 2.52 10.13
N LEU A 88 15.98 1.61 10.98
CA LEU A 88 14.89 0.69 10.63
C LEU A 88 13.58 1.41 10.35
N ILE A 89 13.19 2.38 11.18
CA ILE A 89 11.96 3.16 10.97
C ILE A 89 12.01 3.87 9.61
N ARG A 90 13.10 4.58 9.33
CA ARG A 90 13.30 5.30 8.06
C ARG A 90 13.35 4.37 6.86
N THR A 91 13.99 3.21 7.01
CA THR A 91 14.05 2.19 5.96
C THR A 91 12.65 1.67 5.65
N GLY A 92 11.82 1.43 6.67
CA GLY A 92 10.43 1.05 6.48
C GLY A 92 9.62 2.12 5.74
N ASP A 93 9.77 3.40 6.09
CA ASP A 93 9.10 4.50 5.39
C ASP A 93 9.56 4.60 3.92
N ALA A 94 10.86 4.50 3.67
CA ALA A 94 11.41 4.52 2.31
C ALA A 94 10.93 3.32 1.48
N LEU A 95 10.89 2.12 2.08
CA LEU A 95 10.37 0.92 1.44
C LEU A 95 8.89 1.07 1.08
N GLU A 96 8.07 1.68 1.94
CA GLU A 96 6.67 1.96 1.61
C GLU A 96 6.56 2.81 0.35
N VAL A 97 7.29 3.92 0.28
CA VAL A 97 7.28 4.84 -0.87
C VAL A 97 7.71 4.12 -2.15
N VAL A 98 8.80 3.35 -2.09
CA VAL A 98 9.33 2.61 -3.24
C VAL A 98 8.33 1.54 -3.70
N LEU A 99 7.76 0.78 -2.77
CA LEU A 99 6.81 -0.29 -3.10
C LEU A 99 5.48 0.26 -3.62
N VAL A 100 4.97 1.36 -3.06
CA VAL A 100 3.77 2.05 -3.56
C VAL A 100 4.03 2.62 -4.95
N ALA A 101 5.18 3.25 -5.19
CA ALA A 101 5.56 3.74 -6.51
C ALA A 101 5.67 2.59 -7.54
N ALA A 102 6.25 1.45 -7.13
CA ALA A 102 6.31 0.25 -7.96
C ALA A 102 4.92 -0.32 -8.27
N LEU A 103 4.00 -0.33 -7.30
CA LEU A 103 2.61 -0.73 -7.52
C LEU A 103 1.90 0.19 -8.52
N ILE A 104 2.05 1.51 -8.38
CA ILE A 104 1.51 2.48 -9.35
C ILE A 104 2.08 2.22 -10.75
N GLY A 105 3.39 1.96 -10.85
CA GLY A 105 4.06 1.60 -12.10
C GLY A 105 3.54 0.31 -12.72
N LEU A 106 3.28 -0.73 -11.91
CA LEU A 106 2.70 -1.99 -12.38
C LEU A 106 1.26 -1.81 -12.85
N VAL A 107 0.45 -1.00 -12.16
CA VAL A 107 -0.90 -0.63 -12.61
C VAL A 107 -0.85 0.11 -13.94
N ALA A 108 0.09 1.04 -14.11
CA ALA A 108 0.31 1.72 -15.38
C ALA A 108 0.73 0.74 -16.49
N ALA A 109 1.59 -0.23 -16.18
CA ALA A 109 2.00 -1.29 -17.11
C ALA A 109 0.81 -2.18 -17.53
N VAL A 110 -0.06 -2.56 -16.60
CA VAL A 110 -1.32 -3.25 -16.92
C VAL A 110 -2.15 -2.40 -17.86
N ALA A 111 -2.46 -1.15 -17.50
CA ALA A 111 -3.25 -0.24 -18.34
C ALA A 111 -2.65 -0.08 -19.75
N TRP A 112 -1.32 0.00 -19.86
CA TRP A 112 -0.60 0.04 -21.12
C TRP A 112 -0.84 -1.22 -21.97
N THR A 113 -0.75 -2.42 -21.37
CA THR A 113 -1.05 -3.67 -22.09
C THR A 113 -2.49 -3.74 -22.60
N ILE A 114 -3.47 -3.22 -21.83
CA ILE A 114 -4.87 -3.10 -22.26
C ILE A 114 -4.97 -2.23 -23.52
N THR A 115 -4.32 -1.05 -23.51
CA THR A 115 -4.42 -0.07 -24.60
C THR A 115 -3.80 -0.58 -25.90
N ARG A 116 -2.81 -1.46 -25.83
CA ARG A 116 -2.18 -2.09 -27.01
C ARG A 116 -2.97 -3.30 -27.55
N GLY A 117 -4.07 -3.69 -26.91
CA GLY A 117 -4.84 -4.88 -27.30
C GLY A 117 -4.14 -6.21 -26.96
N ALA A 118 -3.02 -6.17 -26.24
CA ALA A 118 -2.25 -7.33 -25.81
C ALA A 118 -2.79 -7.96 -24.51
N LEU A 119 -4.08 -7.74 -24.23
CA LEU A 119 -4.73 -8.16 -22.98
C LEU A 119 -4.71 -9.69 -22.81
N PHE A 120 -4.69 -10.42 -23.93
CA PHE A 120 -4.75 -11.86 -23.96
C PHE A 120 -3.38 -12.55 -24.01
N ASP A 121 -2.28 -11.77 -24.01
CA ASP A 121 -0.94 -12.32 -24.06
C ASP A 121 -0.49 -12.88 -22.70
N ARG A 122 0.44 -13.84 -22.76
CA ARG A 122 1.09 -14.42 -21.57
C ARG A 122 1.76 -13.34 -20.70
N SER A 123 2.22 -12.25 -21.31
CA SER A 123 2.81 -11.10 -20.63
C SER A 123 1.83 -10.44 -19.66
N ALA A 124 0.56 -10.23 -20.05
CA ALA A 124 -0.45 -9.62 -19.19
C ALA A 124 -0.74 -10.48 -17.94
N THR A 125 -0.76 -11.81 -18.10
CA THR A 125 -0.95 -12.73 -16.98
C THR A 125 0.24 -12.71 -16.01
N VAL A 126 1.47 -12.61 -16.53
CA VAL A 126 2.68 -12.48 -15.70
C VAL A 126 2.68 -11.17 -14.92
N VAL A 127 2.37 -10.04 -15.58
CA VAL A 127 2.30 -8.73 -14.93
C VAL A 127 1.26 -8.72 -13.81
N LEU A 128 0.08 -9.32 -14.03
CA LEU A 128 -0.95 -9.45 -12.97
C LEU A 128 -0.50 -10.35 -11.81
N GLY A 129 0.25 -11.41 -12.08
CA GLY A 129 0.84 -12.26 -11.05
C GLY A 129 1.87 -11.50 -10.20
N VAL A 130 2.74 -10.73 -10.85
CA VAL A 130 3.71 -9.86 -10.17
C VAL A 130 2.99 -8.78 -9.35
N LEU A 131 1.96 -8.15 -9.90
CA LEU A 131 1.14 -7.17 -9.20
C LEU A 131 0.51 -7.76 -7.93
N ALA A 132 -0.08 -8.96 -8.00
CA ALA A 132 -0.66 -9.63 -6.84
C ALA A 132 0.37 -9.88 -5.73
N GLY A 133 1.56 -10.41 -6.10
CA GLY A 133 2.65 -10.62 -5.14
C GLY A 133 3.13 -9.30 -4.53
N MET A 134 3.28 -8.26 -5.35
CA MET A 134 3.72 -6.93 -4.90
C MET A 134 2.72 -6.27 -3.96
N VAL A 135 1.41 -6.48 -4.11
CA VAL A 135 0.40 -5.96 -3.16
C VAL A 135 0.62 -6.55 -1.75
N VAL A 136 0.94 -7.84 -1.66
CA VAL A 136 1.28 -8.49 -0.38
C VAL A 136 2.56 -7.91 0.19
N VAL A 137 3.62 -7.85 -0.62
CA VAL A 137 4.94 -7.34 -0.20
C VAL A 137 4.83 -5.90 0.30
N ALA A 138 4.16 -5.02 -0.46
CA ALA A 138 3.94 -3.62 -0.11
C ALA A 138 3.11 -3.44 1.16
N GLY A 139 2.13 -4.33 1.40
CA GLY A 139 1.34 -4.28 2.63
C GLY A 139 2.14 -4.64 3.88
N PHE A 140 2.94 -5.71 3.81
CA PHE A 140 3.53 -6.30 5.02
C PHE A 140 4.97 -5.86 5.30
N VAL A 141 5.82 -5.74 4.27
CA VAL A 141 7.26 -5.53 4.47
C VAL A 141 7.58 -4.19 5.14
N PRO A 142 7.04 -3.03 4.69
CA PRO A 142 7.30 -1.75 5.34
C PRO A 142 6.91 -1.74 6.82
N SER A 143 5.72 -2.27 7.11
CA SER A 143 5.16 -2.36 8.46
C SER A 143 6.00 -3.27 9.36
N PHE A 144 6.50 -4.40 8.82
CA PHE A 144 7.39 -5.29 9.55
C PHE A 144 8.71 -4.61 9.92
N VAL A 145 9.36 -3.94 8.97
CA VAL A 145 10.64 -3.26 9.19
C VAL A 145 10.49 -2.12 10.20
N ARG A 146 9.44 -1.29 10.07
CA ARG A 146 9.13 -0.24 11.07
C ARG A 146 8.92 -0.82 12.46
N ARG A 147 8.22 -1.95 12.55
CA ARG A 147 7.95 -2.62 13.82
C ARG A 147 9.22 -3.07 14.54
N MET A 148 10.20 -3.59 13.80
CA MET A 148 11.52 -3.89 14.39
C MET A 148 12.17 -2.64 14.97
N GLY A 149 12.07 -1.51 14.26
CA GLY A 149 12.52 -0.21 14.75
C GLY A 149 11.78 0.25 16.01
N TRP A 150 10.45 0.27 15.99
CA TRP A 150 9.62 0.67 17.15
C TRP A 150 9.89 -0.19 18.38
N ASN A 151 9.97 -1.52 18.22
CA ASN A 151 10.29 -2.44 19.31
C ASN A 151 11.66 -2.11 19.92
N TRP A 152 12.63 -1.77 19.07
CA TRP A 152 13.96 -1.38 19.54
C TRP A 152 13.92 -0.05 20.29
N VAL A 153 13.16 0.96 19.82
CA VAL A 153 12.97 2.22 20.55
C VAL A 153 12.38 1.95 21.94
N VAL A 154 11.29 1.19 22.02
CA VAL A 154 10.63 0.86 23.30
C VAL A 154 11.58 0.11 24.24
N SER A 155 12.37 -0.83 23.73
CA SER A 155 13.38 -1.55 24.54
C SER A 155 14.53 -0.66 25.00
N GLY A 156 14.98 0.29 24.16
CA GLY A 156 16.10 1.18 24.45
C GLY A 156 15.76 2.23 25.50
N LEU A 157 14.48 2.60 25.62
CA LEU A 157 13.98 3.54 26.64
C LEU A 157 13.81 2.90 28.03
N GLY A 158 14.11 1.61 28.20
CA GLY A 158 14.24 0.98 29.52
C GLY A 158 12.94 0.79 30.30
N TRP A 159 11.83 0.46 29.63
CA TRP A 159 10.51 0.36 30.26
C TRP A 159 10.45 -0.68 31.40
N ASP A 160 9.88 -0.28 32.55
CA ASP A 160 9.85 -0.99 33.85
C ASP A 160 9.01 -2.29 33.92
N GLY A 161 8.90 -3.07 32.85
CA GLY A 161 8.26 -4.40 32.86
C GLY A 161 6.75 -4.44 32.62
N ARG A 162 6.08 -3.30 32.44
CA ARG A 162 4.76 -3.19 31.80
C ARG A 162 4.91 -2.70 30.37
N LEU A 163 5.50 -3.53 29.52
CA LEU A 163 5.76 -3.19 28.12
C LEU A 163 4.44 -2.85 27.42
N PRO A 164 4.24 -1.60 26.98
CA PRO A 164 3.11 -1.26 26.15
C PRO A 164 3.26 -1.97 24.79
N GLU A 165 2.22 -2.65 24.33
CA GLU A 165 2.31 -3.43 23.10
C GLU A 165 2.38 -2.49 21.89
N PRO A 166 3.35 -2.62 20.98
CA PRO A 166 3.37 -1.80 19.75
C PRO A 166 2.03 -1.96 19.00
N VAL A 167 1.43 -0.85 18.57
CA VAL A 167 0.15 -0.89 17.84
C VAL A 167 0.33 -1.66 16.54
N VAL A 168 -0.50 -2.69 16.38
CA VAL A 168 -0.70 -3.39 15.10
C VAL A 168 -1.99 -2.86 14.51
N ASP A 169 -1.90 -1.88 13.62
CA ASP A 169 -2.98 -1.63 12.67
C ASP A 169 -2.66 -2.46 11.43
N PRO A 170 -3.34 -3.58 11.24
CA PRO A 170 -2.97 -4.45 10.18
C PRO A 170 -3.48 -3.88 8.84
N PRO A 171 -2.66 -3.94 7.78
CA PRO A 171 -3.03 -3.46 6.45
C PRO A 171 -4.03 -4.40 5.75
N TYR A 172 -4.66 -5.33 6.49
CA TYR A 172 -5.45 -6.44 5.95
C TYR A 172 -6.52 -5.96 4.98
N VAL A 173 -7.21 -4.86 5.29
CA VAL A 173 -8.29 -4.35 4.43
C VAL A 173 -7.75 -3.87 3.09
N ALA A 174 -6.71 -3.03 3.08
CA ALA A 174 -6.14 -2.50 1.84
C ALA A 174 -5.50 -3.60 0.99
N VAL A 175 -4.75 -4.52 1.62
CA VAL A 175 -4.13 -5.68 0.94
C VAL A 175 -5.21 -6.61 0.39
N TYR A 176 -6.24 -6.91 1.17
CA TYR A 176 -7.36 -7.76 0.76
C TYR A 176 -8.11 -7.16 -0.42
N LEU A 177 -8.49 -5.88 -0.35
CA LEU A 177 -9.19 -5.20 -1.44
C LEU A 177 -8.33 -5.14 -2.71
N GLY A 178 -7.02 -4.86 -2.58
CA GLY A 178 -6.09 -4.88 -3.69
C GLY A 178 -5.97 -6.26 -4.34
N LEU A 179 -5.80 -7.31 -3.54
CA LEU A 179 -5.76 -8.70 -4.03
C LEU A 179 -7.08 -9.12 -4.69
N LEU A 180 -8.21 -8.82 -4.06
CA LEU A 180 -9.53 -9.11 -4.58
C LEU A 180 -9.69 -8.50 -5.98
N LEU A 181 -9.32 -7.22 -6.15
CA LEU A 181 -9.39 -6.54 -7.44
C LEU A 181 -8.51 -7.22 -8.49
N VAL A 182 -7.26 -7.56 -8.14
CA VAL A 182 -6.33 -8.23 -9.07
C VAL A 182 -6.82 -9.64 -9.45
N ILE A 183 -7.34 -10.40 -8.49
CA ILE A 183 -7.87 -11.75 -8.71
C ILE A 183 -9.14 -11.70 -9.57
N CYS A 184 -10.07 -10.79 -9.26
CA CYS A 184 -11.28 -10.57 -10.05
C CYS A 184 -10.92 -10.22 -11.51
N PHE A 185 -9.95 -9.32 -11.71
CA PHE A 185 -9.50 -8.94 -13.04
C PHE A 185 -8.88 -10.13 -13.77
N ARG A 186 -8.02 -10.91 -13.12
CA ARG A 186 -7.43 -12.12 -13.69
C ARG A 186 -8.49 -13.17 -14.06
N PHE A 187 -9.51 -13.36 -13.22
CA PHE A 187 -10.61 -14.27 -13.50
C PHE A 187 -11.42 -13.82 -14.71
N ALA A 188 -11.78 -12.53 -14.78
CA ALA A 188 -12.48 -11.94 -15.90
C ALA A 188 -11.69 -12.10 -17.21
N LEU A 189 -10.38 -11.86 -17.18
CA LEU A 189 -9.52 -12.10 -18.34
C LEU A 189 -9.52 -13.56 -18.77
N THR A 190 -9.33 -14.50 -17.83
CA THR A 190 -9.29 -15.93 -18.11
C THR A 190 -10.60 -16.42 -18.73
N ALA A 191 -11.73 -15.96 -18.20
CA ALA A 191 -13.05 -16.24 -18.75
C ALA A 191 -13.22 -15.66 -20.17
N ALA A 192 -12.79 -14.41 -20.40
CA ALA A 192 -12.82 -13.79 -21.71
C ALA A 192 -11.95 -14.54 -22.74
N GLN A 193 -10.75 -15.02 -22.38
CA GLN A 193 -9.93 -15.79 -23.33
C GLN A 193 -10.56 -17.13 -23.70
N ARG A 194 -11.27 -17.78 -22.77
CA ARG A 194 -12.03 -19.02 -23.07
C ARG A 194 -13.15 -18.74 -24.07
N MET A 195 -13.96 -17.70 -23.83
CA MET A 195 -15.03 -17.30 -24.75
C MET A 195 -14.52 -16.97 -26.16
N VAL A 196 -13.38 -16.29 -26.28
CA VAL A 196 -12.77 -15.98 -27.59
C VAL A 196 -12.27 -17.25 -28.30
N ARG A 197 -11.73 -18.23 -27.57
CA ARG A 197 -11.34 -19.53 -28.14
C ARG A 197 -12.56 -20.33 -28.63
N ASP A 198 -13.63 -20.33 -27.86
CA ASP A 198 -14.87 -21.02 -28.23
C ASP A 198 -15.53 -20.37 -29.47
N GLN A 199 -15.51 -19.04 -29.56
CA GLN A 199 -16.05 -18.31 -30.73
C GLN A 199 -15.19 -18.43 -31.99
N SER A 200 -13.89 -18.70 -31.86
CA SER A 200 -13.00 -18.89 -33.01
C SER A 200 -13.02 -20.31 -33.57
N GLY A 201 -13.85 -21.20 -33.02
CA GLY A 201 -14.00 -22.57 -33.52
C GLY A 201 -12.75 -23.43 -33.34
N LEU A 202 -11.90 -23.11 -32.34
CA LEU A 202 -10.71 -23.89 -31.99
C LEU A 202 -11.03 -25.07 -31.04
N VAL A 203 -12.19 -25.69 -31.23
CA VAL A 203 -12.56 -27.01 -30.69
C VAL A 203 -13.05 -27.88 -31.84
#